data_AF-A0A9P7T4W5-F1
#
_entry.id   AF-A0A9P7T4W5-F1
#
_cell.length_a   1.000
_cell.length_b   1.000
_cell.length_c   1.000
_cell.angle_alpha   90.00
_cell.angle_beta   90.00
_cell.angle_gamma   90.00
#
_symmetry.space_group_name_H-M   'P 1'
#
loop_
_entity.id
_entity.type
_entity.pdbx_description
1 polymer ?
#
loop_
_entity_poly.entity_id
_entity_poly.type
_entity_poly.pdbx_seq_one_letter_code
_entity_poly.pdbx_strand_id
1 'polypeptide(L)'
;MPHREDTPMAGFMGGTPTTTKTSDAAVAQALEIARESPDGASDPTISKILEHSLSQIWSRVQNQRGTYVMSRDEFSVFNFFQHRFAGDEDAIAARKRYWDNRRA
;
A
#
# COMPACT_ATOMS: atom_id res chain seq x y z
N MET A 1 -10.65 17.22 -50.02
CA MET A 1 -9.71 18.21 -49.45
C MET A 1 -10.02 19.58 -50.05
N PRO A 2 -9.66 20.71 -49.42
CA PRO A 2 -9.33 20.95 -47.99
C PRO A 2 -10.61 21.49 -47.29
N HIS A 3 -10.68 22.33 -46.24
CA HIS A 3 -9.83 22.65 -45.06
C HIS A 3 -10.84 22.93 -43.90
N ARG A 4 -10.67 22.40 -42.69
CA ARG A 4 -9.95 22.98 -41.53
C ARG A 4 -10.69 24.12 -40.82
N GLU A 5 -11.29 23.79 -39.68
CA GLU A 5 -11.17 24.61 -38.49
C GLU A 5 -10.23 23.89 -37.52
N ASP A 6 -9.25 24.64 -37.04
CA ASP A 6 -8.14 24.17 -36.22
C ASP A 6 -8.43 24.60 -34.78
N THR A 7 -8.70 23.66 -33.88
CA THR A 7 -8.76 23.94 -32.44
C THR A 7 -7.66 23.13 -31.75
N PRO A 8 -6.50 23.75 -31.47
CA PRO A 8 -5.40 23.08 -30.80
C PRO A 8 -5.66 23.11 -29.29
N MET A 9 -6.38 22.12 -28.77
CA MET A 9 -6.45 21.86 -27.32
C MET A 9 -5.13 21.21 -26.85
N ALA A 10 -4.08 22.02 -26.81
CA ALA A 10 -2.84 21.70 -26.14
C ALA A 10 -2.96 22.05 -24.64
N GLY A 11 -2.85 21.02 -23.79
CA GLY A 11 -2.96 21.12 -22.33
C GLY A 11 -4.04 20.16 -21.82
N PHE A 12 -3.75 19.19 -20.96
CA PHE A 12 -3.00 19.38 -19.71
C PHE A 12 -2.49 18.03 -19.18
N MET A 13 -1.25 18.02 -18.67
CA MET A 13 -0.62 16.99 -17.80
C MET A 13 -0.69 15.50 -18.24
N GLY A 14 0.42 14.75 -18.24
CA GLY A 14 1.40 14.71 -17.14
C GLY A 14 0.87 13.75 -16.07
N GLY A 15 1.20 12.46 -16.20
CA GLY A 15 0.52 11.42 -15.42
C GLY A 15 0.85 11.42 -13.93
N THR A 16 -0.10 10.97 -13.11
CA THR A 16 0.16 10.13 -11.92
C THR A 16 -1.01 9.16 -11.73
N PRO A 17 -0.76 7.87 -11.40
CA PRO A 17 -1.82 6.93 -11.07
C PRO A 17 -2.32 7.17 -9.64
N THR A 18 -3.37 7.98 -9.47
CA THR A 18 -4.03 8.20 -8.17
C THR A 18 -4.98 7.06 -7.78
N THR A 19 -4.48 5.83 -7.75
CA THR A 19 -5.22 4.62 -7.35
C THR A 19 -5.16 4.36 -5.82
N THR A 20 -4.42 5.19 -5.07
CA THR A 20 -4.03 4.89 -3.68
C THR A 20 -5.09 5.12 -2.59
N LYS A 21 -6.18 5.88 -2.86
CA LYS A 21 -7.20 6.16 -1.82
C LYS A 21 -8.20 5.02 -1.59
N THR A 22 -8.61 4.31 -2.64
CA THR A 22 -9.61 3.23 -2.51
C THR A 22 -9.02 2.01 -1.82
N SER A 23 -7.72 1.75 -2.01
CA SER A 23 -7.02 0.65 -1.35
C SER A 23 -6.97 0.82 0.16
N ASP A 24 -6.70 2.02 0.67
CA ASP A 24 -6.61 2.32 2.11
C ASP A 24 -7.91 1.97 2.86
N ALA A 25 -9.06 2.45 2.38
CA ALA A 25 -10.36 2.17 2.98
C ALA A 25 -10.74 0.67 2.93
N ALA A 26 -10.48 0.00 1.80
CA ALA A 26 -10.72 -1.44 1.66
C ALA A 26 -9.83 -2.26 2.62
N VAL A 27 -8.59 -1.81 2.84
CA VAL A 27 -7.61 -2.44 3.71
C VAL A 27 -7.94 -2.26 5.18
N ALA A 28 -8.38 -1.08 5.59
CA ALA A 28 -8.86 -0.85 6.95
C ALA A 28 -10.06 -1.75 7.28
N GLN A 29 -11.04 -1.85 6.35
CA GLN A 29 -12.18 -2.77 6.47
C GLN A 29 -11.74 -4.24 6.51
N ALA A 30 -10.78 -4.63 5.68
CA ALA A 30 -10.25 -5.99 5.64
C ALA A 30 -9.48 -6.37 6.92
N LEU A 31 -8.68 -5.45 7.47
CA LEU A 31 -8.02 -5.60 8.77
C LEU A 31 -9.03 -5.69 9.93
N GLU A 32 -10.10 -4.92 9.87
CA GLU A 32 -11.16 -4.94 10.88
C GLU A 32 -11.87 -6.31 10.88
N ILE A 33 -12.32 -6.79 9.72
CA ILE A 33 -12.92 -8.12 9.59
C ILE A 33 -11.93 -9.23 10.02
N ALA A 34 -10.66 -9.13 9.62
CA ALA A 34 -9.63 -10.12 9.99
C ALA A 34 -9.23 -10.10 11.47
N ARG A 35 -9.35 -8.96 12.18
CA ARG A 35 -9.12 -8.88 13.64
C ARG A 35 -10.35 -9.33 14.44
N GLU A 36 -11.55 -9.01 13.95
CA GLU A 36 -12.81 -9.27 14.65
C GLU A 36 -13.28 -10.71 14.50
N SER A 37 -12.80 -11.42 13.46
CA SER A 37 -13.06 -12.84 13.30
C SER A 37 -11.89 -13.54 12.58
N PRO A 38 -11.30 -14.61 13.18
CA PRO A 38 -10.29 -15.43 12.50
C PRO A 38 -10.87 -16.15 11.25
N ASP A 39 -12.19 -16.35 11.20
CA ASP A 39 -12.91 -16.77 9.99
C ASP A 39 -12.87 -15.69 8.90
N GLY A 40 -13.06 -14.42 9.28
CA GLY A 40 -12.95 -13.27 8.38
C GLY A 40 -11.54 -13.08 7.81
N ALA A 41 -10.50 -13.46 8.56
CA ALA A 41 -9.13 -13.52 8.06
C ALA A 41 -8.92 -14.64 7.00
N SER A 42 -9.75 -15.68 7.01
CA SER A 42 -9.70 -16.79 6.05
C SER A 42 -10.51 -16.53 4.78
N ASP A 43 -11.28 -15.43 4.72
CA ASP A 43 -12.04 -15.07 3.54
C ASP A 43 -11.11 -14.72 2.36
N PRO A 44 -11.35 -15.25 1.14
CA PRO A 44 -10.48 -15.04 -0.01
C PRO A 44 -10.52 -13.62 -0.59
N THR A 45 -11.56 -12.84 -0.28
CA THR A 45 -11.64 -11.41 -0.64
C THR A 45 -10.78 -10.58 0.30
N ILE A 46 -10.92 -10.80 1.61
CA ILE A 46 -10.10 -10.17 2.65
C ILE A 46 -8.62 -10.48 2.42
N SER A 47 -8.28 -11.75 2.19
CA SER A 47 -6.93 -12.20 1.85
C SER A 47 -6.35 -11.47 0.63
N LYS A 48 -7.13 -11.33 -0.47
CA LYS A 48 -6.70 -10.60 -1.67
C LYS A 48 -6.48 -9.10 -1.44
N ILE A 49 -7.34 -8.45 -0.66
CA ILE A 49 -7.21 -7.02 -0.34
C ILE A 49 -5.94 -6.78 0.49
N LEU A 50 -5.74 -7.60 1.52
CA LEU A 50 -4.58 -7.55 2.40
C LEU A 50 -3.28 -7.85 1.63
N GLU A 51 -3.27 -8.88 0.77
CA GLU A 51 -2.10 -9.24 -0.05
C GLU A 51 -1.77 -8.15 -1.11
N HIS A 52 -2.78 -7.59 -1.78
CA HIS A 52 -2.56 -6.53 -2.77
C HIS A 52 -2.01 -5.26 -2.12
N SER A 53 -2.51 -4.88 -0.95
CA SER A 53 -2.00 -3.74 -0.18
C SER A 53 -0.59 -3.99 0.34
N LEU A 54 -0.37 -5.17 0.94
CA LEU A 54 0.94 -5.63 1.36
C LEU A 54 1.95 -5.55 0.20
N SER A 55 1.58 -5.99 -1.00
CA SER A 55 2.41 -5.92 -2.20
C SER A 55 2.77 -4.47 -2.59
N GLN A 56 1.81 -3.53 -2.50
CA GLN A 56 2.10 -2.10 -2.73
C GLN A 56 3.01 -1.48 -1.66
N ILE A 57 2.81 -1.84 -0.39
CA ILE A 57 3.67 -1.39 0.72
C ILE A 57 5.07 -1.97 0.55
N TRP A 58 5.17 -3.25 0.20
CA TRP A 58 6.41 -3.98 0.00
C TRP A 58 7.21 -3.46 -1.20
N SER A 59 6.53 -3.20 -2.32
CA SER A 59 7.11 -2.52 -3.47
C SER A 59 7.69 -1.15 -3.09
N ARG A 60 7.01 -0.39 -2.21
CA ARG A 60 7.55 0.89 -1.70
C ARG A 60 8.75 0.70 -0.77
N VAL A 61 8.74 -0.28 0.14
CA VAL A 61 9.91 -0.64 0.97
C VAL A 61 11.11 -1.00 0.08
N GLN A 62 10.92 -1.88 -0.90
CA GLN A 62 12.00 -2.36 -1.79
C GLN A 62 12.49 -1.30 -2.78
N ASN A 63 11.62 -0.40 -3.25
CA ASN A 63 12.02 0.67 -4.17
C ASN A 63 12.60 1.90 -3.44
N GLN A 64 12.34 2.03 -2.14
CA GLN A 64 12.86 3.10 -1.27
C GLN A 64 13.51 2.51 0.00
N ARG A 65 14.51 1.63 -0.17
CA ARG A 65 15.30 0.97 0.91
C ARG A 65 16.13 1.92 1.79
N GLY A 66 15.83 3.22 1.79
CA GLY A 66 16.45 4.27 2.59
C GLY A 66 15.44 5.14 3.34
N THR A 67 14.37 5.54 2.65
CA THR A 67 13.57 6.72 2.97
C THR A 67 12.10 6.44 3.30
N TYR A 68 11.57 5.27 2.92
CA TYR A 68 10.16 4.97 3.17
C TYR A 68 9.92 4.58 4.64
N VAL A 69 8.97 5.28 5.26
CA VAL A 69 8.45 5.02 6.61
C VAL A 69 6.97 4.68 6.44
N MET A 70 6.56 3.50 6.91
CA MET A 70 5.18 3.05 6.88
C MET A 70 4.29 3.93 7.77
N SER A 71 3.06 4.20 7.33
CA SER A 71 2.02 4.78 8.19
C SER A 71 1.45 3.75 9.17
N ARG A 72 0.64 4.20 10.15
CA ARG A 72 0.08 3.31 11.20
C ARG A 72 -0.81 2.19 10.62
N ASP A 73 -1.58 2.47 9.58
CA ASP A 73 -2.40 1.48 8.87
C ASP A 73 -1.56 0.50 8.06
N GLU A 74 -0.61 1.01 7.27
CA GLU A 74 0.36 0.16 6.53
C GLU A 74 1.13 -0.76 7.48
N PHE A 75 1.57 -0.25 8.64
CA PHE A 75 2.19 -1.04 9.69
C PHE A 75 1.23 -2.08 10.31
N SER A 76 -0.07 -1.82 10.36
CA SER A 76 -1.06 -2.76 10.88
C SER A 76 -1.23 -3.96 9.95
N VAL A 77 -1.29 -3.74 8.63
CA VAL A 77 -1.23 -4.82 7.62
C VAL A 77 0.08 -5.59 7.76
N PHE A 78 1.20 -4.87 7.84
CA PHE A 78 2.52 -5.49 7.87
C PHE A 78 2.76 -6.32 9.15
N ASN A 79 2.24 -5.85 10.28
CA ASN A 79 2.28 -6.56 11.56
C ASN A 79 1.33 -7.77 11.60
N PHE A 80 0.20 -7.74 10.88
CA PHE A 80 -0.66 -8.92 10.69
C PHE A 80 0.10 -10.04 9.97
N PHE A 81 0.87 -9.71 8.92
CA PHE A 81 1.71 -10.68 8.21
C PHE A 81 3.08 -10.96 8.87
N GLN A 82 3.34 -10.52 10.11
CA GLN A 82 4.67 -10.66 10.72
C GLN A 82 5.21 -12.10 10.77
N HIS A 83 4.34 -13.12 10.84
CA HIS A 83 4.74 -14.52 10.83
C HIS A 83 5.24 -14.99 9.44
N ARG A 84 4.72 -14.37 8.36
CA ARG A 84 5.15 -14.61 6.96
C ARG A 84 6.47 -13.90 6.63
N PHE A 85 6.76 -12.78 7.28
CA PHE A 85 7.99 -11.97 7.12
C PHE A 85 9.01 -12.17 8.26
N ALA A 86 8.84 -13.19 9.10
CA ALA A 86 9.75 -13.51 10.20
C ALA A 86 11.08 -14.08 9.69
N GLY A 87 11.96 -13.18 9.23
CA GLY A 87 13.28 -13.52 8.67
C GLY A 87 13.69 -12.62 7.48
N ASP A 88 12.81 -11.77 6.97
CA ASP A 88 13.14 -10.88 5.86
C ASP A 88 13.82 -9.58 6.37
N GLU A 89 15.01 -9.28 5.86
CA GLU A 89 15.80 -8.12 6.28
C GLU A 89 15.14 -6.78 5.93
N ASP A 90 14.41 -6.67 4.82
CA ASP A 90 13.67 -5.46 4.45
C ASP A 90 12.47 -5.23 5.38
N ALA A 91 11.82 -6.32 5.81
CA ALA A 91 10.73 -6.27 6.77
C ALA A 91 11.21 -5.80 8.15
N ILE A 92 12.35 -6.32 8.59
CA ILE A 92 13.02 -5.93 9.84
C ILE A 92 13.50 -4.47 9.75
N ALA A 93 14.10 -4.06 8.63
CA ALA A 93 14.57 -2.69 8.42
C ALA A 93 13.41 -1.68 8.35
N ALA A 94 12.31 -1.99 7.66
CA ALA A 94 11.11 -1.15 7.62
C ALA A 94 10.47 -1.00 9.00
N ARG A 95 10.33 -2.10 9.76
CA ARG A 95 9.87 -2.07 11.16
C ARG A 95 10.79 -1.22 12.02
N LYS A 96 12.12 -1.35 11.89
CA LYS A 96 13.10 -0.54 12.63
C LYS A 96 12.96 0.95 12.31
N ARG A 97 12.83 1.33 11.02
CA ARG A 97 12.59 2.73 10.60
C ARG A 97 11.31 3.33 11.16
N TYR A 98 10.21 2.58 11.18
CA TYR A 98 8.95 3.04 11.77
C TYR A 98 9.10 3.35 13.26
N TRP A 99 9.80 2.49 14.02
CA TRP A 99 10.08 2.74 15.44
C TRP A 99 11.08 3.87 15.68
N ASP A 100 12.07 4.03 14.80
CA ASP A 100 13.06 5.11 14.84
C ASP A 100 12.38 6.47 14.64
N ASN A 101 11.59 6.61 13.57
CA ASN A 101 10.80 7.80 13.28
C ASN A 101 9.72 8.11 14.34
N ARG A 102 9.18 7.09 15.03
CA ARG A 102 8.25 7.25 16.16
C ARG A 102 8.92 7.65 17.48
N ARG A 103 10.25 7.63 17.57
CA ARG A 103 11.03 7.99 18.77
C ARG A 103 11.78 9.32 18.65
N ALA A 104 11.81 9.91 17.45
CA ALA A 104 12.44 11.19 17.14
C ALA A 104 11.52 12.38 17.42
#